data_AF-A0A7S4HKH6-F1
#
_entry.id   AF-A0A7S4HKH6-F1
#
_cell.length_a   1.000
_cell.length_b   1.000
_cell.length_c   1.000
_cell.angle_alpha   90.00
_cell.angle_beta   90.00
_cell.angle_gamma   90.00
#
_symmetry.space_group_name_H-M   'P 1'
#
loop_
_entity.id
_entity.type
_entity.pdbx_description
1 polymer ?
#
loop_
_entity_poly.entity_id
_entity_poly.type
_entity_poly.pdbx_seq_one_letter_code
_entity_poly.pdbx_strand_id
1 'polypeptide(L)'
;VSALLQEIVAIYPLLSPPSLTAQASNRVCNALALLQCVASHPETRTLFLNAHIPLFLYPFLNTVSKTRPFEYLRLTSLGVIGALVKVDDADVINFLLSTEIIPLCLRIMETGSELSKTVATFIVQKILLDETGLAYICATAERFYAVSTVLGNLVATLVEQPSARLLKHIVRCYLRLSDNARAREALRQCLPDALRDTTFQGCLKDDVITKRWLTQLLFNMNEPVMQS
;
A
#
# COMPACT_ATOMS: atom_id res chain seq x y z
N VAL A 1 19.94 7.59 16.28
CA VAL A 1 18.46 7.56 16.08
C VAL A 1 17.79 8.81 16.59
N SER A 2 18.05 9.27 17.83
CA SER A 2 17.39 10.46 18.41
C SER A 2 17.47 11.73 17.54
N ALA A 3 18.64 12.02 16.95
CA ALA A 3 18.80 13.15 16.02
C ALA A 3 17.89 13.03 14.78
N LEU A 4 17.68 11.82 14.24
CA LEU A 4 16.79 11.59 13.10
C LEU A 4 15.32 11.82 13.48
N LEU A 5 14.92 11.42 14.69
CA LEU A 5 13.57 11.69 15.21
C LEU A 5 13.36 13.19 15.45
N GLN A 6 14.39 13.90 15.91
CA GLN A 6 14.32 15.36 16.07
C GLN A 6 14.10 16.05 14.72
N GLU A 7 14.77 15.61 13.65
CA GLU A 7 14.52 16.11 12.29
C GLU A 7 13.07 15.86 11.82
N ILE A 8 12.45 14.75 12.22
CA ILE A 8 11.04 14.46 11.92
C ILE A 8 10.10 15.39 12.69
N VAL A 9 10.26 15.47 14.01
CA VAL A 9 9.36 16.25 14.88
C VAL A 9 9.44 17.74 14.58
N ALA A 10 10.61 18.25 14.16
CA ALA A 10 10.78 19.64 13.75
C ALA A 10 9.90 20.03 12.55
N ILE A 11 9.41 19.06 11.77
CA ILE A 11 8.54 19.30 10.61
C ILE A 11 7.06 19.37 11.00
N TYR A 12 6.64 18.82 12.14
CA TYR A 12 5.22 18.76 12.53
C TYR A 12 4.49 20.10 12.50
N PRO A 13 5.08 21.23 12.98
CA PRO A 13 4.42 22.53 12.90
C PRO A 13 4.17 23.01 11.46
N LEU A 14 4.89 22.48 10.48
CA LEU A 14 4.78 22.88 9.07
C LEU A 14 3.74 22.05 8.29
N LEU A 15 3.14 21.04 8.92
CA LEU A 15 2.15 20.16 8.28
C LEU A 15 0.76 20.79 8.26
N SER A 16 0.40 21.55 9.32
CA SER A 16 -0.90 22.19 9.47
C SER A 16 -0.76 23.53 10.22
N PRO A 17 -1.01 24.69 9.57
CA PRO A 17 -1.34 24.85 8.15
C PRO A 17 -0.17 24.42 7.24
N PRO A 18 -0.44 23.99 5.99
CA PRO A 18 0.58 23.41 5.12
C PRO A 18 1.57 24.48 4.64
N SER A 19 2.72 24.56 5.30
CA SER A 19 3.77 25.59 5.08
C SER A 19 5.14 24.98 4.79
N LEU A 20 5.20 23.66 4.55
CA LEU A 20 6.44 22.94 4.26
C LEU A 20 7.13 23.43 2.98
N THR A 21 8.37 23.93 3.14
CA THR A 21 9.21 24.38 2.03
C THR A 21 9.96 23.21 1.38
N ALA A 22 10.43 23.40 0.15
CA ALA A 22 11.24 22.40 -0.56
C ALA A 22 12.53 22.06 0.20
N GLN A 23 13.20 23.06 0.79
CA GLN A 23 14.42 22.85 1.56
C GLN A 23 14.17 22.02 2.83
N ALA A 24 13.11 22.34 3.58
CA ALA A 24 12.74 21.60 4.78
C ALA A 24 12.34 20.16 4.45
N SER A 25 11.55 19.96 3.39
CA SER A 25 11.17 18.62 2.88
C SER A 25 12.41 17.80 2.49
N ASN A 26 13.33 18.37 1.70
CA ASN A 26 14.57 17.66 1.32
C ASN A 26 15.41 17.26 2.54
N ARG A 27 15.54 18.15 3.53
CA ARG A 27 16.29 17.88 4.75
C ARG A 27 15.71 16.71 5.54
N VAL A 28 14.41 16.72 5.82
CA VAL A 28 13.78 15.61 6.55
C VAL A 28 13.76 14.32 5.72
N CYS A 29 13.60 14.39 4.40
CA CYS A 29 13.67 13.21 3.52
C CYS A 29 15.04 12.52 3.57
N ASN A 30 16.14 13.26 3.76
CA ASN A 30 17.44 12.65 4.00
C ASN A 30 17.47 11.87 5.31
N ALA A 31 16.85 12.39 6.38
CA ALA A 31 16.71 11.67 7.65
C ALA A 31 15.83 10.42 7.49
N LEU A 32 14.72 10.52 6.73
CA LEU A 32 13.86 9.38 6.41
C LEU A 32 14.58 8.30 5.60
N ALA A 33 15.44 8.67 4.65
CA ALA A 33 16.25 7.72 3.90
C ALA A 33 17.22 6.94 4.82
N LEU A 34 17.82 7.60 5.81
CA LEU A 34 18.62 6.92 6.82
C LEU A 34 17.77 5.97 7.69
N LEU A 35 16.56 6.37 8.08
CA LEU A 35 15.64 5.49 8.80
C LEU A 35 15.18 4.29 7.94
N GLN A 36 15.06 4.47 6.62
CA GLN A 36 14.80 3.37 5.69
C GLN A 36 15.94 2.34 5.69
N CYS A 37 17.20 2.78 5.80
CA CYS A 37 18.34 1.88 5.97
C CYS A 37 18.23 1.09 7.30
N VAL A 38 17.88 1.75 8.40
CA VAL A 38 17.67 1.10 9.70
C VAL A 38 16.51 0.10 9.67
N ALA A 39 15.41 0.44 8.98
CA ALA A 39 14.25 -0.43 8.82
C ALA A 39 14.54 -1.67 7.95
N SER A 40 15.43 -1.55 6.96
CA SER A 40 15.76 -2.66 6.07
C SER A 40 16.79 -3.64 6.65
N HIS A 41 17.68 -3.16 7.53
CA HIS A 41 18.75 -3.98 8.08
C HIS A 41 18.24 -5.03 9.10
N PRO A 42 18.60 -6.33 8.97
CA PRO A 42 18.08 -7.40 9.82
C PRO A 42 18.30 -7.20 11.32
N GLU A 43 19.48 -6.72 11.72
CA GLU A 43 19.84 -6.55 13.14
C GLU A 43 19.12 -5.38 13.82
N THR A 44 18.64 -4.39 13.05
CA THR A 44 18.04 -3.18 13.61
C THR A 44 16.54 -3.08 13.41
N ARG A 45 15.97 -3.87 12.49
CA ARG A 45 14.54 -3.83 12.15
C ARG A 45 13.64 -4.06 13.36
N THR A 46 13.89 -5.13 14.12
CA THR A 46 13.08 -5.44 15.31
C THR A 46 13.19 -4.35 16.36
N LEU A 47 14.39 -3.79 16.57
CA LEU A 47 14.60 -2.65 17.47
C LEU A 47 13.86 -1.39 16.98
N PHE A 48 13.85 -1.15 15.68
CA PHE A 48 13.14 -0.03 15.05
C PHE A 48 11.62 -0.14 15.24
N LEU A 49 11.07 -1.35 15.10
CA LEU A 49 9.66 -1.66 15.31
C LEU A 49 9.28 -1.51 16.80
N ASN A 50 10.07 -2.12 17.70
CA ASN A 50 9.84 -2.07 19.14
C ASN A 50 9.94 -0.65 19.71
N ALA A 51 10.77 0.20 19.10
CA ALA A 51 10.85 1.62 19.44
C ALA A 51 9.68 2.46 18.89
N HIS A 52 8.71 1.84 18.19
CA HIS A 52 7.53 2.49 17.61
C HIS A 52 7.87 3.65 16.66
N ILE A 53 9.07 3.64 16.06
CA ILE A 53 9.53 4.69 15.15
C ILE A 53 8.59 4.91 13.95
N PRO A 54 7.97 3.88 13.34
CA PRO A 54 7.02 4.08 12.23
C PRO A 54 5.90 5.08 12.55
N LEU A 55 5.45 5.16 13.81
CA LEU A 55 4.35 6.05 14.22
C LEU A 55 4.68 7.53 14.02
N PHE A 56 5.96 7.90 14.12
CA PHE A 56 6.40 9.28 13.87
C PHE A 56 6.22 9.70 12.40
N LEU A 57 6.01 8.74 11.49
CA LEU A 57 5.83 9.01 10.06
C LEU A 57 4.36 9.18 9.67
N TYR A 58 3.42 8.77 10.54
CA TYR A 58 2.00 8.77 10.21
C TYR A 58 1.43 10.18 10.02
N PRO A 59 1.86 11.21 10.78
CA PRO A 59 1.49 12.59 10.49
C PRO A 59 1.87 13.02 9.06
N PHE A 60 2.99 12.54 8.52
CA PHE A 60 3.40 12.84 7.14
C PHE A 60 2.49 12.17 6.12
N LEU A 61 2.18 10.88 6.32
CA LEU A 61 1.23 10.13 5.51
C LEU A 61 -0.21 10.69 5.60
N ASN A 62 -0.50 11.44 6.66
CA ASN A 62 -1.80 12.07 6.86
C ASN A 62 -2.02 13.38 6.08
N THR A 63 -0.95 13.95 5.52
CA THR A 63 -1.02 15.19 4.76
C THR A 63 -1.73 15.02 3.42
N VAL A 64 -2.49 16.04 2.99
CA VAL A 64 -3.25 16.02 1.73
C VAL A 64 -2.79 17.07 0.71
N SER A 65 -1.89 17.97 1.10
CA SER A 65 -1.34 19.00 0.20
C SER A 65 -0.63 18.36 -0.98
N LYS A 66 -0.98 18.78 -2.20
CA LYS A 66 -0.43 18.26 -3.47
C LYS A 66 0.82 18.99 -3.94
N THR A 67 1.40 19.89 -3.14
CA THR A 67 2.64 20.56 -3.53
C THR A 67 3.81 19.56 -3.53
N ARG A 68 4.79 19.79 -4.40
CA ARG A 68 5.97 18.91 -4.54
C ARG A 68 6.67 18.57 -3.22
N PRO A 69 6.86 19.50 -2.25
CA PRO A 69 7.46 19.17 -0.95
C PRO A 69 6.67 18.13 -0.15
N PHE A 70 5.34 18.18 -0.19
CA PHE A 70 4.47 17.25 0.53
C PHE A 70 4.35 15.89 -0.18
N GLU A 71 4.26 15.87 -1.51
CA GLU A 71 4.32 14.61 -2.28
C GLU A 71 5.63 13.86 -2.03
N TYR A 72 6.77 14.56 -2.03
CA TYR A 72 8.07 13.95 -1.78
C TYR A 72 8.20 13.44 -0.34
N LEU A 73 7.68 14.19 0.63
CA LEU A 73 7.64 13.78 2.04
C LEU A 73 6.84 12.48 2.23
N ARG A 74 5.65 12.39 1.63
CA ARG A 74 4.81 11.17 1.69
C ARG A 74 5.49 9.99 1.02
N LEU A 75 6.03 10.17 -0.18
CA LEU A 75 6.71 9.10 -0.92
C LEU A 75 7.90 8.54 -0.12
N THR A 76 8.71 9.41 0.46
CA THR A 76 9.88 8.99 1.25
C THR A 76 9.45 8.28 2.54
N SER A 77 8.39 8.77 3.20
CA SER A 77 7.81 8.12 4.38
C SER A 77 7.25 6.73 4.07
N LEU A 78 6.54 6.59 2.94
CA LEU A 78 6.08 5.29 2.43
C LEU A 78 7.26 4.36 2.12
N GLY A 79 8.39 4.89 1.66
CA GLY A 79 9.61 4.11 1.44
C GLY A 79 10.13 3.42 2.70
N VAL A 80 10.03 4.08 3.86
CA VAL A 80 10.39 3.48 5.17
C VAL A 80 9.43 2.33 5.51
N ILE A 81 8.12 2.55 5.39
CA ILE A 81 7.12 1.49 5.65
C ILE A 81 7.26 0.33 4.66
N GLY A 82 7.48 0.65 3.39
CA GLY A 82 7.73 -0.32 2.32
C GLY A 82 8.97 -1.19 2.59
N ALA A 83 10.02 -0.63 3.20
CA ALA A 83 11.19 -1.41 3.60
C ALA A 83 10.89 -2.40 4.73
N LEU A 84 10.04 -2.04 5.70
CA LEU A 84 9.62 -2.93 6.78
C LEU A 84 8.82 -4.12 6.26
N VAL A 85 7.85 -3.91 5.38
CA VAL A 85 6.99 -4.99 4.87
C VAL A 85 7.67 -5.85 3.79
N LYS A 86 8.86 -5.44 3.30
CA LYS A 86 9.56 -6.18 2.23
C LYS A 86 10.04 -7.55 2.68
N VAL A 87 10.31 -7.73 3.97
CA VAL A 87 10.92 -8.95 4.53
C VAL A 87 9.92 -10.05 4.91
N ASP A 88 8.62 -9.83 4.67
CA ASP A 88 7.56 -10.82 4.92
C ASP A 88 7.53 -11.32 6.38
N ASP A 89 7.71 -10.38 7.33
CA ASP A 89 7.74 -10.62 8.77
C ASP A 89 6.34 -10.38 9.38
N ALA A 90 5.77 -11.40 10.01
CA ALA A 90 4.43 -11.35 10.60
C ALA A 90 4.32 -10.33 11.75
N ASP A 91 5.39 -10.12 12.53
CA ASP A 91 5.38 -9.14 13.62
C ASP A 91 5.26 -7.72 13.08
N VAL A 92 5.88 -7.44 11.94
CA VAL A 92 5.72 -6.15 11.23
C VAL A 92 4.27 -5.97 10.78
N ILE A 93 3.65 -7.01 10.20
CA ILE A 93 2.25 -6.93 9.76
C ILE A 93 1.32 -6.70 10.96
N ASN A 94 1.48 -7.47 12.04
CA ASN A 94 0.69 -7.31 13.27
C ASN A 94 0.81 -5.91 13.87
N PHE A 95 2.03 -5.38 13.95
CA PHE A 95 2.26 -3.99 14.37
C PHE A 95 1.46 -3.02 13.49
N LEU A 96 1.62 -3.11 12.17
CA LEU A 96 0.98 -2.20 11.22
C LEU A 96 -0.57 -2.26 11.25
N LEU A 97 -1.14 -3.44 11.47
CA LEU A 97 -2.58 -3.63 11.64
C LEU A 97 -3.08 -2.96 12.92
N SER A 98 -2.31 -3.06 14.02
CA SER A 98 -2.67 -2.45 15.31
C SER A 98 -2.58 -0.92 15.32
N THR A 99 -1.93 -0.31 14.32
CA THR A 99 -1.65 1.13 14.28
C THR A 99 -2.42 1.87 13.18
N GLU A 100 -3.33 1.22 12.46
CA GLU A 100 -4.16 1.84 11.41
C GLU A 100 -3.38 2.31 10.14
N ILE A 101 -2.39 1.53 9.68
CA ILE A 101 -1.70 1.87 8.41
C ILE A 101 -2.61 1.79 7.17
N ILE A 102 -3.63 0.92 7.20
CA ILE A 102 -4.47 0.61 6.03
C ILE A 102 -5.24 1.86 5.57
N PRO A 103 -5.99 2.57 6.43
CA PRO A 103 -6.66 3.83 6.04
C PRO A 103 -5.70 4.86 5.41
N LEU A 104 -4.49 5.00 5.96
CA LEU A 104 -3.48 5.92 5.42
C LEU A 104 -3.06 5.52 4.00
N CYS A 105 -2.81 4.22 3.77
CA CYS A 105 -2.45 3.70 2.46
C CYS A 105 -3.59 3.86 1.45
N LEU A 106 -4.83 3.53 1.84
CA LEU A 106 -6.00 3.65 0.96
C LEU A 106 -6.21 5.09 0.49
N ARG A 107 -6.12 6.09 1.38
CA ARG A 107 -6.21 7.49 0.96
C ARG A 107 -5.10 7.88 -0.02
N ILE A 108 -3.86 7.44 0.20
CA ILE A 108 -2.75 7.74 -0.73
C ILE A 108 -2.95 7.03 -2.07
N MET A 109 -3.48 5.81 -2.08
CA MET A 109 -3.87 5.07 -3.28
C MET A 109 -4.91 5.84 -4.10
N GLU A 110 -5.86 6.52 -3.46
CA GLU A 110 -6.85 7.34 -4.17
C GLU A 110 -6.25 8.64 -4.72
N THR A 111 -5.57 9.42 -3.88
CA THR A 111 -5.27 10.82 -4.20
C THR A 111 -3.80 11.16 -4.48
N GLY A 112 -2.86 10.24 -4.23
CA GLY A 112 -1.42 10.50 -4.33
C GLY A 112 -0.88 10.52 -5.77
N SER A 113 0.39 10.89 -5.93
CA SER A 113 1.15 10.69 -7.18
C SER A 113 1.25 9.21 -7.58
N GLU A 114 1.47 8.92 -8.86
CA GLU A 114 1.59 7.54 -9.38
C GLU A 114 2.61 6.69 -8.58
N LEU A 115 3.77 7.27 -8.25
CA LEU A 115 4.78 6.60 -7.44
C LEU A 115 4.27 6.29 -6.03
N SER A 116 3.59 7.26 -5.38
CA SER A 116 3.03 7.06 -4.05
C SER A 116 1.91 6.01 -4.06
N LYS A 117 1.05 6.02 -5.08
CA LYS A 117 0.02 4.99 -5.30
C LYS A 117 0.64 3.60 -5.45
N THR A 118 1.73 3.49 -6.21
CA THR A 118 2.47 2.24 -6.40
C THR A 118 3.01 1.69 -5.07
N VAL A 119 3.69 2.54 -4.27
CA VAL A 119 4.27 2.10 -2.99
C VAL A 119 3.18 1.80 -1.96
N ALA A 120 2.12 2.60 -1.87
CA ALA A 120 1.00 2.34 -0.96
C ALA A 120 0.26 1.04 -1.32
N THR A 121 0.04 0.78 -2.62
CA THR A 121 -0.57 -0.49 -3.09
C THR A 121 0.36 -1.67 -2.79
N PHE A 122 1.68 -1.51 -2.91
CA PHE A 122 2.65 -2.54 -2.52
C PHE A 122 2.58 -2.85 -1.01
N ILE A 123 2.42 -1.85 -0.14
CA ILE A 123 2.27 -2.06 1.30
C ILE A 123 0.97 -2.82 1.60
N VAL A 124 -0.16 -2.40 1.02
CA VAL A 124 -1.45 -3.11 1.17
C VAL A 124 -1.36 -4.53 0.63
N GLN A 125 -0.65 -4.73 -0.49
CA GLN A 125 -0.40 -6.07 -1.03
C GLN A 125 0.35 -6.93 0.00
N LYS A 126 1.45 -6.44 0.58
CA LYS A 126 2.22 -7.19 1.59
C LYS A 126 1.39 -7.54 2.81
N ILE A 127 0.53 -6.64 3.27
CA ILE A 127 -0.44 -6.93 4.34
C ILE A 127 -1.40 -8.04 3.92
N LEU A 128 -1.98 -7.98 2.72
CA LEU A 128 -2.88 -9.02 2.23
C LEU A 128 -2.21 -10.39 2.09
N LEU A 129 -0.91 -10.43 1.74
CA LEU A 129 -0.18 -11.69 1.60
C LEU A 129 -0.04 -12.45 2.92
N ASP A 130 -0.02 -11.75 4.04
CA ASP A 130 -0.04 -12.35 5.37
C ASP A 130 -1.45 -12.89 5.72
N GLU A 131 -1.51 -14.00 6.45
CA GLU A 131 -2.78 -14.62 6.85
C GLU A 131 -3.58 -13.73 7.81
N THR A 132 -2.91 -13.07 8.76
CA THR A 132 -3.55 -12.16 9.71
C THR A 132 -4.05 -10.91 9.00
N GLY A 133 -3.27 -10.38 8.05
CA GLY A 133 -3.68 -9.23 7.24
C GLY A 133 -4.87 -9.53 6.33
N LEU A 134 -4.90 -10.70 5.66
CA LEU A 134 -6.07 -11.13 4.88
C LEU A 134 -7.30 -11.28 5.79
N ALA A 135 -7.17 -11.98 6.91
CA ALA A 135 -8.26 -12.17 7.86
C ALA A 135 -8.78 -10.83 8.39
N TYR A 136 -7.89 -9.87 8.69
CA TYR A 136 -8.26 -8.54 9.17
C TYR A 136 -9.09 -7.76 8.15
N ILE A 137 -8.66 -7.74 6.88
CA ILE A 137 -9.34 -7.02 5.80
C ILE A 137 -10.69 -7.68 5.47
N CYS A 138 -10.76 -9.01 5.49
CA CYS A 138 -11.97 -9.76 5.19
C CYS A 138 -12.89 -9.98 6.41
N ALA A 139 -12.52 -9.48 7.60
CA ALA A 139 -13.29 -9.65 8.82
C ALA A 139 -14.70 -9.05 8.72
N THR A 140 -14.79 -7.83 8.18
CA THR A 140 -16.05 -7.09 8.02
C THR A 140 -16.25 -6.67 6.58
N ALA A 141 -17.51 -6.55 6.16
CA ALA A 141 -17.85 -6.06 4.84
C ALA A 141 -17.30 -4.66 4.59
N GLU A 142 -17.37 -3.78 5.60
CA GLU A 142 -16.85 -2.41 5.53
C GLU A 142 -15.36 -2.37 5.17
N ARG A 143 -14.51 -3.16 5.84
CA ARG A 143 -13.07 -3.21 5.56
C ARG A 143 -12.79 -3.78 4.17
N PHE A 144 -13.48 -4.84 3.79
CA PHE A 144 -13.35 -5.43 2.46
C PHE A 144 -13.72 -4.41 1.37
N TYR A 145 -14.88 -3.77 1.47
CA TYR A 145 -15.35 -2.81 0.47
C TYR A 145 -14.48 -1.55 0.45
N ALA A 146 -13.96 -1.08 1.59
CA ALA A 146 -13.00 0.03 1.60
C ALA A 146 -11.76 -0.28 0.74
N VAL A 147 -11.21 -1.49 0.82
CA VAL A 147 -10.07 -1.90 0.00
C VAL A 147 -10.50 -2.13 -1.46
N SER A 148 -11.58 -2.88 -1.69
CA SER A 148 -12.03 -3.25 -3.04
C SER A 148 -12.45 -2.05 -3.88
N THR A 149 -13.12 -1.06 -3.28
CA THR A 149 -13.53 0.16 -3.99
C THR A 149 -12.32 0.97 -4.45
N VAL A 150 -11.31 1.14 -3.58
CA VAL A 150 -10.08 1.86 -3.95
C VAL A 150 -9.32 1.13 -5.04
N LEU A 151 -9.20 -0.20 -4.96
CA LEU A 151 -8.60 -1.00 -6.04
C LEU A 151 -9.38 -0.85 -7.35
N GLY A 152 -10.72 -0.83 -7.31
CA GLY A 152 -11.57 -0.59 -8.48
C GLY A 152 -11.33 0.77 -9.12
N ASN A 153 -11.26 1.83 -8.32
CA ASN A 153 -10.96 3.19 -8.78
C ASN A 153 -9.56 3.29 -9.43
N LEU A 154 -8.58 2.57 -8.88
CA LEU A 154 -7.25 2.47 -9.48
C LEU A 154 -7.29 1.75 -10.83
N VAL A 155 -8.05 0.66 -10.96
CA VAL A 155 -8.23 -0.02 -12.25
C VAL A 155 -8.83 0.93 -13.29
N ALA A 156 -9.88 1.68 -12.93
CA ALA A 156 -10.47 2.68 -13.83
C ALA A 156 -9.44 3.73 -14.28
N THR A 157 -8.61 4.21 -13.36
CA THR A 157 -7.51 5.16 -13.68
C THR A 157 -6.50 4.54 -14.66
N LEU A 158 -6.18 3.24 -14.51
CA LEU A 158 -5.21 2.55 -15.36
C LEU A 158 -5.69 2.32 -16.79
N VAL A 159 -7.01 2.33 -17.03
CA VAL A 159 -7.56 2.29 -18.40
C VAL A 159 -7.16 3.55 -19.17
N GLU A 160 -7.19 4.70 -18.52
CA GLU A 160 -6.82 5.98 -19.13
C GLU A 160 -5.31 6.24 -19.10
N GLN A 161 -4.64 5.86 -18.00
CA GLN A 161 -3.22 6.09 -17.76
C GLN A 161 -2.52 4.78 -17.37
N PRO A 162 -2.08 4.00 -18.37
CA PRO A 162 -1.47 2.69 -18.14
C PRO A 162 -0.20 2.75 -17.26
N SER A 163 -0.14 1.88 -16.25
CA SER A 163 1.03 1.67 -15.40
C SER A 163 1.17 0.20 -15.04
N ALA A 164 2.10 -0.51 -15.69
CA ALA A 164 2.32 -1.94 -15.49
C ALA A 164 2.73 -2.28 -14.04
N ARG A 165 3.51 -1.40 -13.40
CA ARG A 165 3.96 -1.59 -12.01
C ARG A 165 2.79 -1.55 -11.03
N LEU A 166 1.90 -0.56 -11.18
CA LEU A 166 0.73 -0.44 -10.34
C LEU A 166 -0.28 -1.57 -10.62
N LEU A 167 -0.51 -1.91 -11.88
CA LEU A 167 -1.39 -3.02 -12.28
C LEU A 167 -0.97 -4.34 -11.64
N LYS A 168 0.34 -4.63 -11.64
CA LYS A 168 0.90 -5.84 -11.01
C LYS A 168 0.50 -5.97 -9.54
N HIS A 169 0.60 -4.89 -8.77
CA HIS A 169 0.21 -4.90 -7.36
C HIS A 169 -1.31 -5.05 -7.19
N ILE A 170 -2.12 -4.36 -8.00
CA ILE A 170 -3.58 -4.47 -7.97
C ILE A 170 -4.05 -5.89 -8.24
N VAL A 171 -3.54 -6.52 -9.31
CA VAL A 171 -3.87 -7.91 -9.67
C VAL A 171 -3.49 -8.85 -8.53
N ARG A 172 -2.33 -8.63 -7.90
CA ARG A 172 -1.90 -9.48 -6.78
C ARG A 172 -2.77 -9.32 -5.54
N CYS A 173 -3.27 -8.12 -5.26
CA CYS A 173 -4.24 -7.85 -4.19
C CYS A 173 -5.56 -8.58 -4.44
N TYR A 174 -6.15 -8.44 -5.64
CA TYR A 174 -7.39 -9.13 -5.98
C TYR A 174 -7.25 -10.65 -5.94
N LEU A 175 -6.14 -11.19 -6.48
CA LEU A 175 -5.86 -12.62 -6.40
C LEU A 175 -5.83 -13.08 -4.93
N ARG A 176 -5.16 -12.35 -4.05
CA ARG A 176 -5.10 -12.72 -2.63
C ARG A 176 -6.44 -12.62 -1.93
N LEU A 177 -7.22 -11.58 -2.23
CA LEU A 177 -8.59 -11.45 -1.71
C LEU A 177 -9.48 -12.63 -2.14
N SER A 178 -9.26 -13.18 -3.33
CA SER A 178 -10.02 -14.35 -3.81
C SER A 178 -9.77 -15.64 -3.04
N ASP A 179 -8.72 -15.72 -2.22
CA ASP A 179 -8.46 -16.87 -1.35
C ASP A 179 -9.45 -16.93 -0.17
N ASN A 180 -10.04 -15.79 0.22
CA ASN A 180 -11.07 -15.75 1.26
C ASN A 180 -12.46 -15.98 0.65
N ALA A 181 -13.18 -17.00 1.12
CA ALA A 181 -14.47 -17.39 0.56
C ALA A 181 -15.52 -16.27 0.52
N ARG A 182 -15.60 -15.44 1.57
CA ARG A 182 -16.56 -14.32 1.65
C ARG A 182 -16.18 -13.20 0.69
N ALA A 183 -14.90 -12.83 0.66
CA ALA A 183 -14.40 -11.81 -0.26
C ALA A 183 -14.53 -12.27 -1.72
N ARG A 184 -14.25 -13.54 -2.01
CA ARG A 184 -14.45 -14.17 -3.32
C ARG A 184 -15.90 -14.03 -3.81
N GLU A 185 -16.88 -14.31 -2.96
CA GLU A 185 -18.29 -14.14 -3.33
C GLU A 185 -18.61 -12.68 -3.71
N ALA A 186 -18.16 -11.72 -2.89
CA ALA A 186 -18.35 -10.31 -3.17
C ALA A 186 -17.62 -9.87 -4.45
N LEU A 187 -16.40 -10.36 -4.70
CA LEU A 187 -15.62 -10.06 -5.90
C LEU A 187 -16.29 -10.55 -7.18
N ARG A 188 -17.09 -11.63 -7.16
CA ARG A 188 -17.88 -12.01 -8.34
C ARG A 188 -18.79 -10.88 -8.80
N GLN A 189 -19.29 -10.07 -7.88
CA GLN A 189 -20.19 -8.95 -8.16
C GLN A 189 -19.46 -7.64 -8.44
N CYS A 190 -18.30 -7.41 -7.81
CA CYS A 190 -17.64 -6.10 -7.84
C CYS A 190 -16.23 -6.06 -8.48
N LEU A 191 -15.70 -7.17 -8.99
CA LEU A 191 -14.44 -7.14 -9.75
C LEU A 191 -14.61 -6.26 -11.02
N PRO A 192 -13.69 -5.33 -11.31
CA PRO A 192 -13.80 -4.46 -12.49
C PRO A 192 -13.76 -5.23 -13.82
N ASP A 193 -14.61 -4.85 -14.78
CA ASP A 193 -14.70 -5.52 -16.09
C ASP A 193 -13.41 -5.40 -16.92
N ALA A 194 -12.65 -4.31 -16.75
CA ALA A 194 -11.35 -4.13 -17.39
C ALA A 194 -10.30 -5.20 -16.99
N LEU A 195 -10.53 -5.92 -15.87
CA LEU A 195 -9.71 -7.08 -15.49
C LEU A 195 -10.25 -8.41 -16.06
N ARG A 196 -11.49 -8.43 -16.55
CA ARG A 196 -12.13 -9.60 -17.15
C ARG A 196 -11.96 -9.65 -18.67
N ASP A 197 -11.78 -8.50 -19.30
CA ASP A 197 -11.67 -8.36 -20.75
C ASP A 197 -10.22 -8.22 -21.23
N THR A 198 -10.05 -7.70 -22.46
CA THR A 198 -8.75 -7.55 -23.11
C THR A 198 -8.08 -6.20 -22.84
N THR A 199 -8.63 -5.34 -21.98
CA THR A 199 -8.19 -3.95 -21.76
C THR A 199 -6.69 -3.86 -21.43
N PHE A 200 -6.19 -4.73 -20.55
CA PHE A 200 -4.78 -4.70 -20.13
C PHE A 200 -3.84 -5.63 -20.91
N GLN A 201 -4.27 -6.24 -22.02
CA GLN A 201 -3.42 -7.15 -22.79
C GLN A 201 -2.10 -6.51 -23.23
N GLY A 202 -2.14 -5.23 -23.64
CA GLY A 202 -0.95 -4.46 -24.02
C GLY A 202 0.02 -4.25 -22.83
N CYS A 203 -0.51 -3.86 -21.67
CA CYS A 203 0.28 -3.64 -20.45
C CYS A 203 0.95 -4.91 -19.94
N LEU A 204 0.28 -6.06 -20.14
CA LEU A 204 0.70 -7.34 -19.62
C LEU A 204 1.57 -8.14 -20.60
N LYS A 205 1.82 -7.63 -21.82
CA LYS A 205 2.46 -8.39 -22.90
C LYS A 205 3.71 -9.14 -22.45
N ASP A 206 4.60 -8.47 -21.73
CA ASP A 206 5.89 -9.02 -21.30
C ASP A 206 5.92 -9.44 -19.81
N ASP A 207 4.83 -9.22 -19.05
CA ASP A 207 4.73 -9.61 -17.64
C ASP A 207 3.97 -10.93 -17.47
N VAL A 208 4.69 -12.04 -17.70
CA VAL A 208 4.16 -13.41 -17.59
C VAL A 208 3.63 -13.71 -16.20
N ILE A 209 4.23 -13.15 -15.15
CA ILE A 209 3.83 -13.40 -13.76
C ILE A 209 2.46 -12.78 -13.50
N THR A 210 2.29 -11.50 -13.85
CA THR A 210 1.01 -10.81 -13.64
C THR A 210 -0.10 -11.40 -14.50
N LYS A 211 0.21 -11.85 -15.74
CA LYS A 211 -0.73 -12.63 -16.56
C LYS A 211 -1.23 -13.89 -15.85
N ARG A 212 -0.30 -14.69 -15.31
CA ARG A 212 -0.65 -15.92 -14.57
C ARG A 212 -1.52 -15.60 -13.36
N TRP A 213 -1.21 -14.55 -12.61
CA TRP A 213 -2.02 -14.11 -11.48
C TRP A 213 -3.43 -13.70 -11.89
N LEU A 214 -3.56 -12.95 -12.98
CA LEU A 214 -4.87 -12.55 -13.50
C LEU A 214 -5.69 -13.77 -13.96
N THR A 215 -5.08 -14.71 -14.68
CA THR A 215 -5.75 -15.96 -15.08
C THR A 215 -6.22 -16.76 -13.86
N GLN A 216 -5.37 -16.89 -12.82
CA GLN A 216 -5.75 -17.59 -11.60
C GLN A 216 -6.90 -16.88 -10.86
N LEU A 217 -6.88 -15.55 -10.79
CA LEU A 217 -7.96 -14.76 -10.21
C LEU A 217 -9.29 -15.04 -10.92
N LEU A 218 -9.30 -14.98 -12.26
CA LEU A 218 -10.51 -15.25 -13.05
C LEU A 218 -10.98 -16.70 -12.89
N PHE A 219 -10.05 -17.66 -12.78
CA PHE A 219 -10.38 -19.05 -12.48
C PHE A 219 -11.07 -19.18 -11.11
N ASN A 220 -10.52 -18.55 -10.06
CA ASN A 220 -11.10 -18.57 -8.71
C ASN A 220 -12.52 -17.99 -8.69
N MET A 221 -12.84 -17.01 -9.56
CA MET A 221 -14.19 -16.44 -9.64
C MET A 221 -15.21 -17.39 -10.25
N ASN A 222 -14.77 -18.33 -11.08
CA ASN A 222 -15.63 -19.30 -11.76
C ASN A 222 -15.79 -20.62 -11.00
N GLU A 223 -15.02 -20.85 -9.92
CA GLU A 223 -15.19 -22.03 -9.10
C GLU A 223 -16.57 -22.04 -8.40
N PRO A 224 -17.32 -23.15 -8.48
CA PRO A 224 -18.58 -23.29 -7.76
C PRO A 224 -18.33 -23.28 -6.24
N VAL A 225 -19.21 -22.63 -5.49
CA VAL A 225 -19.13 -22.60 -4.02
C VAL A 225 -19.34 -24.03 -3.51
N MET A 226 -18.27 -24.68 -3.03
CA MET A 226 -18.43 -25.90 -2.25
C MET A 226 -19.14 -25.54 -0.95
N GLN A 227 -20.41 -25.94 -0.84
CA GLN A 227 -21.16 -25.88 0.41
C GLN A 227 -20.57 -26.94 1.35
N SER A 228 -19.90 -26.50 2.41
CA SER A 228 -19.53 -27.33 3.57
C SER A 228 -20.50 -27.06 4.72
#